data_AF-A0A3S4X033-F1
#
_entry.id   AF-A0A3S4X033-F1
#
_cell.length_a   1.000
_cell.length_b   1.000
_cell.length_c   1.000
_cell.angle_alpha   90.00
_cell.angle_beta   90.00
_cell.angle_gamma   90.00
#
_symmetry.space_group_name_H-M   'P 1'
#
loop_
_entity.id
_entity.type
_entity.pdbx_description
1 polymer ?
#
loop_
_entity_poly.entity_id
_entity_poly.type
_entity_poly.pdbx_seq_one_letter_code
_entity_poly.pdbx_strand_id
1 'polypeptide(L)'
;MLNIKSVVQEFQEISAKLGNSLFPAYLDEVVYHDFGRGIDKNQDNFWLEYIDFARLSDGLLADSVSFFGLGDYDWADFNNLYKNNDIFTKEKGMHHEGLDGLIVVGSNDTDILVYDTKSFQWEVRDRIAVEFSTDSFRTLAELINAQILELKNIHGDLL
;
A
#
# COMPACT_ATOMS: atom_id res chain seq x y z
N MET A 1 11.23 -17.13 0.13
CA MET A 1 10.11 -16.20 0.39
C MET A 1 10.74 -14.92 0.91
N LEU A 2 10.38 -13.77 0.35
CA LEU A 2 10.89 -12.49 0.82
C LEU A 2 10.42 -12.22 2.25
N ASN A 3 11.24 -11.52 3.02
CA ASN A 3 10.94 -11.19 4.41
C ASN A 3 10.48 -9.75 4.50
N ILE A 4 9.29 -9.52 5.08
CA ILE A 4 8.68 -8.18 5.17
C ILE A 4 9.58 -7.16 5.87
N LYS A 5 10.28 -7.55 6.94
CA LYS A 5 11.21 -6.67 7.65
C LYS A 5 12.36 -6.22 6.76
N SER A 6 12.95 -7.15 6.00
CA SER A 6 14.06 -6.82 5.10
C SER A 6 13.65 -5.81 4.03
N VAL A 7 12.52 -6.03 3.37
CA VAL A 7 12.07 -5.15 2.27
C VAL A 7 11.60 -3.80 2.78
N VAL A 8 10.94 -3.73 3.95
CA VAL A 8 10.56 -2.45 4.57
C VAL A 8 11.80 -1.64 4.96
N GLN A 9 12.82 -2.27 5.55
CA GLN A 9 14.07 -1.61 5.89
C GLN A 9 14.79 -1.07 4.65
N GLU A 10 14.88 -1.87 3.59
CA GLU A 10 15.49 -1.45 2.33
C GLU A 10 14.72 -0.29 1.68
N PHE A 11 13.39 -0.32 1.69
CA PHE A 11 12.58 0.80 1.21
C PHE A 11 12.87 2.07 2.03
N GLN A 12 12.88 2.00 3.36
CA GLN A 12 13.18 3.15 4.22
C GLN A 12 14.59 3.71 3.98
N GLU A 13 15.58 2.85 3.72
CA GLU A 13 16.94 3.30 3.36
C GLU A 13 16.93 4.08 2.03
N ILE A 14 16.18 3.62 1.04
CA ILE A 14 15.96 4.32 -0.23
C ILE A 14 15.26 5.66 0.01
N SER A 15 14.15 5.67 0.75
CA SER A 15 13.43 6.89 1.15
C SER A 15 14.35 7.93 1.77
N ALA A 16 15.21 7.49 2.70
CA ALA A 16 16.17 8.36 3.39
C ALA A 16 17.25 8.91 2.45
N LYS A 17 17.80 8.10 1.53
CA LYS A 17 18.76 8.54 0.51
C LYS A 17 18.17 9.60 -0.41
N LEU A 18 16.89 9.49 -0.72
CA LEU A 18 16.14 10.45 -1.51
C LEU A 18 15.68 11.68 -0.70
N GLY A 19 15.99 11.74 0.60
CA GLY A 19 15.69 12.89 1.45
C GLY A 19 14.24 12.97 1.96
N ASN A 20 13.49 11.86 1.90
CA ASN A 20 12.11 11.81 2.40
C ASN A 20 12.06 11.65 3.92
N SER A 21 10.99 12.17 4.54
CA SER A 21 10.64 11.84 5.92
C SER A 21 10.28 10.36 6.03
N LEU A 22 10.74 9.71 7.10
CA LEU A 22 10.45 8.31 7.36
C LEU A 22 9.24 8.19 8.29
N PHE A 23 8.35 7.25 7.96
CA PHE A 23 7.25 6.89 8.84
C PHE A 23 7.77 6.08 10.05
N PRO A 24 7.37 6.41 11.28
CA PRO A 24 7.65 5.57 12.44
C PRO A 24 6.80 4.29 12.36
N ALA A 25 7.09 3.30 13.21
CA ALA A 25 6.19 2.15 13.38
C ALA A 25 4.86 2.58 14.00
N TYR A 26 3.76 1.98 13.55
CA TYR A 26 2.44 2.13 14.17
C TYR A 26 2.43 1.36 15.49
N LEU A 27 2.08 2.01 16.60
CA LEU A 27 2.09 1.39 17.95
C LEU A 27 0.70 1.28 18.58
N ASP A 28 -0.30 1.92 17.99
CA ASP A 28 -1.67 1.90 18.53
C ASP A 28 -2.39 0.59 18.19
N GLU A 29 -3.59 0.45 18.73
CA GLU A 29 -4.49 -0.66 18.45
C GLU A 29 -4.95 -0.62 16.99
N VAL A 30 -4.91 -1.76 16.31
CA VAL A 30 -5.35 -1.87 14.92
C VAL A 30 -6.86 -2.03 14.89
N VAL A 31 -7.53 -1.13 14.18
CA VAL A 31 -8.96 -1.21 13.95
C VAL A 31 -9.21 -2.01 12.67
N TYR A 32 -9.87 -3.16 12.81
CA TYR A 32 -10.32 -3.97 11.68
C TYR A 32 -11.48 -3.26 10.98
N HIS A 33 -11.22 -2.75 9.78
CA HIS A 33 -12.11 -1.82 9.07
C HIS A 33 -12.97 -2.54 8.04
N ASP A 34 -14.25 -2.14 7.96
CA ASP A 34 -15.14 -2.49 6.86
C ASP A 34 -14.87 -1.53 5.71
N PHE A 35 -14.24 -2.04 4.66
CA PHE A 35 -13.81 -1.24 3.50
C PHE A 35 -14.96 -0.96 2.51
N GLY A 36 -16.14 -1.54 2.73
CA GLY A 36 -17.26 -1.50 1.80
C GLY A 36 -16.93 -2.22 0.49
N ARG A 37 -17.69 -1.95 -0.58
CA ARG A 37 -17.42 -2.50 -1.92
C ARG A 37 -17.28 -4.04 -1.96
N GLY A 38 -18.06 -4.71 -1.12
CA GLY A 38 -18.04 -6.17 -0.94
C GLY A 38 -16.95 -6.70 -0.01
N ILE A 39 -16.23 -5.83 0.71
CA ILE A 39 -15.12 -6.16 1.59
C ILE A 39 -15.50 -5.80 3.03
N ASP A 40 -15.88 -6.81 3.82
CA ASP A 40 -16.16 -6.62 5.23
C ASP A 40 -14.85 -6.50 6.06
N LYS A 41 -14.98 -6.37 7.38
CA LYS A 41 -13.83 -6.29 8.29
C LYS A 41 -13.01 -7.59 8.45
N ASN A 42 -13.55 -8.74 8.03
CA ASN A 42 -12.98 -10.06 8.29
C ASN A 42 -12.00 -10.47 7.18
N GLN A 43 -10.94 -9.68 7.01
CA GLN A 43 -9.91 -9.88 5.98
C GLN A 43 -8.60 -10.39 6.60
N ASP A 44 -8.65 -11.57 7.24
CA ASP A 44 -7.56 -12.08 8.08
C ASP A 44 -6.21 -12.17 7.35
N ASN A 45 -6.21 -12.61 6.09
CA ASN A 45 -4.98 -12.71 5.28
C ASN A 45 -4.36 -11.34 5.02
N PHE A 46 -5.19 -10.35 4.68
CA PHE A 46 -4.75 -8.98 4.49
C PHE A 46 -4.17 -8.41 5.79
N TRP A 47 -4.95 -8.47 6.88
CA TRP A 47 -4.55 -7.89 8.16
C TRP A 47 -3.30 -8.54 8.74
N LEU A 48 -3.10 -9.85 8.55
CA LEU A 48 -1.90 -10.53 9.00
C LEU A 48 -0.62 -9.88 8.43
N GLU A 49 -0.55 -9.70 7.12
CA GLU A 49 0.63 -9.12 6.48
C GLU A 49 0.70 -7.59 6.69
N TYR A 50 -0.44 -6.90 6.66
CA TYR A 50 -0.47 -5.44 6.76
C TYR A 50 -0.15 -4.94 8.17
N ILE A 51 -0.53 -5.69 9.21
CA ILE A 51 -0.13 -5.39 10.59
C ILE A 51 1.38 -5.58 10.75
N ASP A 52 1.95 -6.69 10.25
CA ASP A 52 3.40 -6.91 10.28
C ASP A 52 4.16 -5.77 9.61
N PHE A 53 3.67 -5.28 8.47
CA PHE A 53 4.15 -4.07 7.82
C PHE A 53 4.04 -2.83 8.71
N ALA A 54 2.85 -2.51 9.23
CA ALA A 54 2.61 -1.32 10.03
C ALA A 54 3.43 -1.28 11.33
N ARG A 55 3.75 -2.44 11.92
CA ARG A 55 4.64 -2.54 13.09
C ARG A 55 6.11 -2.27 12.78
N LEU A 56 6.49 -2.21 11.51
CA LEU A 56 7.82 -1.84 11.06
C LEU A 56 7.86 -0.39 10.56
N SER A 57 6.83 0.01 9.81
CA SER A 57 6.68 1.35 9.24
C SER A 57 5.21 1.63 8.99
N ASP A 58 4.70 2.75 9.51
CA ASP A 58 3.33 3.18 9.35
C ASP A 58 3.10 3.91 8.02
N GLY A 59 3.45 3.23 6.93
CA GLY A 59 3.51 3.79 5.58
C GLY A 59 4.93 3.79 5.01
N LEU A 60 5.03 4.00 3.70
CA LEU A 60 6.29 4.15 2.96
C LEU A 60 6.12 5.24 1.91
N LEU A 61 7.17 6.00 1.63
CA LEU A 61 7.18 7.03 0.58
C LEU A 61 8.58 7.22 -0.01
N ALA A 62 8.71 7.04 -1.32
CA ALA A 62 9.91 7.35 -2.08
C ALA A 62 9.51 7.62 -3.54
N ASP A 63 9.91 8.76 -4.10
CA ASP A 63 9.69 9.12 -5.52
C ASP A 63 8.32 8.70 -6.07
N SER A 64 7.26 9.31 -5.53
CA SER A 64 5.84 9.01 -5.82
C SER A 64 5.32 7.61 -5.48
N VAL A 65 6.18 6.62 -5.22
CA VAL A 65 5.78 5.33 -4.69
C VAL A 65 5.41 5.49 -3.22
N SER A 66 4.18 5.12 -2.89
CA SER A 66 3.65 5.19 -1.54
C SER A 66 2.90 3.93 -1.14
N PHE A 67 3.03 3.57 0.13
CA PHE A 67 2.17 2.62 0.81
C PHE A 67 1.53 3.34 2.00
N PHE A 68 0.21 3.23 2.14
CA PHE A 68 -0.53 3.91 3.18
C PHE A 68 -0.22 3.33 4.57
N GLY A 69 -0.15 4.19 5.58
CA GLY A 69 -0.16 3.81 6.98
C GLY A 69 -1.58 3.60 7.52
N LEU A 70 -1.66 3.26 8.79
CA LEU A 70 -2.87 3.23 9.61
C LEU A 70 -3.04 4.55 10.39
N GLY A 71 -1.94 5.22 10.72
CA GLY A 71 -1.93 6.50 11.42
C GLY A 71 -2.25 7.70 10.53
N ASP A 72 -2.34 8.87 11.17
CA ASP A 72 -2.48 10.16 10.51
C ASP A 72 -1.25 11.02 10.82
N TYR A 73 -0.61 11.55 9.78
CA TYR A 73 0.56 12.41 9.92
C TYR A 73 0.34 13.71 9.14
N ASP A 74 0.48 14.86 9.80
CA ASP A 74 0.28 16.18 9.19
C ASP A 74 1.23 16.46 8.00
N TRP A 75 2.36 15.76 7.93
CA TRP A 75 3.36 15.91 6.88
C TRP A 75 3.19 14.92 5.72
N ALA A 76 2.26 13.99 5.82
CA ALA A 76 1.97 12.98 4.81
C ALA A 76 0.47 12.93 4.54
N ASP A 77 0.00 13.93 3.79
CA ASP A 77 -1.34 13.92 3.23
C ASP A 77 -1.56 12.59 2.48
N PHE A 78 -2.72 11.96 2.71
CA PHE A 78 -3.11 10.69 2.09
C PHE A 78 -2.35 9.43 2.57
N ASN A 79 -1.59 9.46 3.67
CA ASN A 79 -1.00 8.25 4.28
C ASN A 79 -1.95 7.53 5.27
N ASN A 80 -3.21 7.32 4.91
CA ASN A 80 -4.16 6.63 5.78
C ASN A 80 -5.02 5.62 5.00
N LEU A 81 -4.81 4.33 5.27
CA LEU A 81 -5.49 3.22 4.62
C LEU A 81 -7.01 3.36 4.72
N TYR A 82 -7.53 3.68 5.91
CA TYR A 82 -8.96 3.77 6.17
C TYR A 82 -9.59 4.90 5.38
N LYS A 83 -9.02 6.11 5.48
CA LYS A 83 -9.56 7.31 4.81
C LYS A 83 -9.52 7.17 3.29
N ASN A 84 -8.42 6.66 2.74
CA ASN A 84 -8.30 6.48 1.30
C ASN A 84 -9.32 5.47 0.76
N ASN A 85 -9.55 4.36 1.46
CA ASN A 85 -10.56 3.39 1.02
C ASN A 85 -12.00 3.88 1.26
N ASP A 86 -12.22 4.68 2.31
CA ASP A 86 -13.52 5.27 2.59
C ASP A 86 -13.98 6.23 1.49
N ILE A 87 -13.06 6.94 0.82
CA ILE A 87 -13.40 7.84 -0.30
C ILE A 87 -14.14 7.08 -1.41
N PHE A 88 -13.68 5.88 -1.78
CA PHE A 88 -14.29 5.08 -2.85
C PHE A 88 -15.65 4.47 -2.49
N THR A 89 -16.07 4.59 -1.22
CA THR A 89 -17.29 3.98 -0.71
C THR A 89 -18.31 5.03 -0.26
N LYS A 90 -17.84 6.07 0.44
CA LYS A 90 -18.68 7.04 1.14
C LYS A 90 -18.84 8.35 0.37
N GLU A 91 -17.85 8.72 -0.45
CA GLU A 91 -17.90 9.98 -1.19
C GLU A 91 -18.71 9.84 -2.48
N LYS A 92 -19.67 10.76 -2.65
CA LYS A 92 -20.61 10.71 -3.77
C LYS A 92 -19.88 10.92 -5.10
N GLY A 93 -20.03 9.96 -6.02
CA GLY A 93 -19.44 10.03 -7.36
C GLY A 93 -17.98 9.56 -7.44
N MET A 94 -17.40 9.14 -6.32
CA MET A 94 -16.04 8.57 -6.26
C MET A 94 -16.03 7.04 -6.33
N HIS A 95 -17.19 6.40 -6.17
CA HIS A 95 -17.32 4.96 -6.30
C HIS A 95 -17.12 4.51 -7.75
N HIS A 96 -16.29 3.48 -7.94
CA HIS A 96 -15.99 2.84 -9.22
C HIS A 96 -16.09 1.32 -9.07
N GLU A 97 -16.93 0.66 -9.88
CA GLU A 97 -17.20 -0.79 -9.78
C GLU A 97 -15.93 -1.64 -9.98
N GLY A 98 -14.97 -1.16 -10.77
CA GLY A 98 -13.68 -1.83 -10.94
C GLY A 98 -12.82 -1.92 -9.67
N LEU A 99 -13.17 -1.19 -8.60
CA LEU A 99 -12.54 -1.28 -7.28
C LEU A 99 -13.26 -2.25 -6.33
N ASP A 100 -14.33 -2.92 -6.78
CA ASP A 100 -15.06 -3.86 -5.93
C ASP A 100 -14.22 -5.09 -5.58
N GLY A 101 -14.08 -5.37 -4.28
CA GLY A 101 -13.22 -6.43 -3.77
C GLY A 101 -11.73 -6.06 -3.67
N LEU A 102 -11.34 -4.80 -3.96
CA LEU A 102 -9.95 -4.36 -3.87
C LEU A 102 -9.72 -3.42 -2.68
N ILE A 103 -8.77 -3.74 -1.81
CA ILE A 103 -8.29 -2.81 -0.77
C ILE A 103 -7.15 -2.01 -1.39
N VAL A 104 -7.29 -0.69 -1.54
CA VAL A 104 -6.22 0.17 -2.07
C VAL A 104 -5.24 0.47 -0.95
N VAL A 105 -3.97 0.12 -1.14
CA VAL A 105 -2.94 0.19 -0.11
C VAL A 105 -1.83 1.19 -0.41
N GLY A 106 -1.90 1.83 -1.57
CA GLY A 106 -0.88 2.77 -2.01
C GLY A 106 -1.02 3.09 -3.50
N SER A 107 -0.01 3.77 -4.03
CA SER A 107 0.09 4.09 -5.44
C SER A 107 1.52 4.40 -5.83
N ASN A 108 1.79 4.36 -7.13
CA ASN A 108 2.94 5.04 -7.73
C ASN A 108 2.43 6.11 -8.72
N ASP A 109 3.29 6.64 -9.60
CA ASP A 109 2.91 7.70 -10.55
C ASP A 109 1.71 7.35 -11.44
N THR A 110 1.63 6.10 -11.91
CA THR A 110 0.64 5.67 -12.92
C THR A 110 -0.39 4.69 -12.37
N ASP A 111 -0.01 3.92 -11.36
CA ASP A 111 -0.74 2.76 -10.88
C ASP A 111 -1.24 2.94 -9.46
N ILE A 112 -2.21 2.11 -9.10
CA ILE A 112 -2.63 1.85 -7.73
C ILE A 112 -2.08 0.50 -7.28
N LEU A 113 -1.75 0.43 -6.00
CA LEU A 113 -1.32 -0.79 -5.34
C LEU A 113 -2.49 -1.31 -4.53
N VAL A 114 -2.85 -2.58 -4.70
CA VAL A 114 -4.07 -3.14 -4.10
C VAL A 114 -3.84 -4.53 -3.50
N TYR A 115 -4.73 -4.92 -2.60
CA TYR A 115 -4.98 -6.31 -2.25
C TYR A 115 -6.32 -6.75 -2.82
N ASP A 116 -6.32 -7.79 -3.66
CA ASP A 116 -7.53 -8.40 -4.19
C ASP A 116 -8.04 -9.47 -3.22
N THR A 117 -9.18 -9.20 -2.60
CA THR A 117 -9.82 -10.05 -1.59
C THR A 117 -10.43 -11.33 -2.17
N LYS A 118 -10.60 -11.42 -3.49
CA LYS A 118 -11.14 -12.62 -4.16
C LYS A 118 -10.02 -13.59 -4.52
N SER A 119 -8.90 -13.07 -5.03
CA SER A 119 -7.74 -13.89 -5.42
C SER A 119 -6.74 -14.09 -4.28
N PHE A 120 -6.83 -13.29 -3.21
CA PHE A 120 -5.88 -13.20 -2.11
C PHE A 120 -4.47 -12.82 -2.57
N GLN A 121 -4.38 -11.93 -3.57
CA GLN A 121 -3.12 -11.49 -4.16
C GLN A 121 -2.91 -9.99 -3.96
N TRP A 122 -1.64 -9.60 -3.91
CA TRP A 122 -1.19 -8.23 -3.89
C TRP A 122 -0.89 -7.82 -5.33
N GLU A 123 -1.45 -6.73 -5.81
CA GLU A 123 -1.43 -6.41 -7.23
C GLU A 123 -1.10 -4.95 -7.51
N VAL A 124 -0.52 -4.73 -8.68
CA VAL A 124 -0.39 -3.42 -9.32
C VAL A 124 -1.48 -3.33 -10.39
N ARG A 125 -2.22 -2.22 -10.41
CA ARG A 125 -3.27 -1.97 -11.40
C ARG A 125 -3.17 -0.56 -11.95
N ASP A 126 -3.41 -0.41 -13.24
CA ASP A 126 -3.49 0.91 -13.87
C ASP A 126 -4.62 1.73 -13.23
N ARG A 127 -4.36 3.01 -12.95
CA ARG A 127 -5.32 3.88 -12.25
C ARG A 127 -6.62 4.13 -13.03
N ILE A 128 -6.59 3.97 -14.36
CA ILE A 128 -7.73 4.16 -15.24
C ILE A 128 -8.37 2.80 -15.55
N ALA A 129 -7.57 1.80 -15.88
CA ALA A 129 -8.02 0.44 -16.24
C ALA A 129 -7.89 -0.52 -15.03
N VAL A 130 -8.48 -0.13 -13.90
CA VAL A 130 -8.35 -0.80 -12.59
C VAL A 130 -8.88 -2.23 -12.57
N GLU A 131 -9.63 -2.65 -13.58
CA GLU A 131 -10.09 -4.02 -13.75
C GLU A 131 -8.98 -5.00 -14.17
N PHE A 132 -7.83 -4.50 -14.65
CA PHE A 132 -6.69 -5.31 -15.07
C PHE A 132 -5.51 -5.17 -14.11
N SER A 133 -5.02 -6.31 -13.63
CA SER A 133 -3.72 -6.38 -12.95
C SER A 133 -2.60 -6.40 -13.99
N THR A 134 -1.61 -5.52 -13.80
CA THR A 134 -0.36 -5.52 -14.57
C THR A 134 0.62 -6.53 -13.98
N ASP A 135 0.73 -6.54 -12.65
CA ASP A 135 1.53 -7.49 -11.89
C ASP A 135 0.77 -8.00 -10.66
N SER A 136 1.08 -9.24 -10.27
CA SER A 136 0.46 -9.90 -9.13
C SER A 136 1.46 -10.74 -8.32
N PHE A 137 1.31 -10.66 -6.99
CA PHE A 137 2.23 -11.19 -6.00
C PHE A 137 1.48 -11.94 -4.90
N ARG A 138 2.15 -12.92 -4.28
CA ARG A 138 1.55 -13.74 -3.21
C ARG A 138 1.68 -13.13 -1.83
N THR A 139 2.59 -12.17 -1.66
CA THR A 139 2.86 -11.51 -0.38
C THR A 139 3.08 -10.02 -0.56
N LEU A 140 2.79 -9.24 0.47
CA LEU A 140 3.05 -7.81 0.52
C LEU A 140 4.55 -7.54 0.37
N ALA A 141 5.39 -8.43 0.90
CA ALA A 141 6.84 -8.30 0.77
C ALA A 141 7.32 -8.38 -0.70
N GLU A 142 6.67 -9.21 -1.52
CA GLU A 142 6.95 -9.30 -2.96
C GLU A 142 6.50 -8.04 -3.69
N LEU A 143 5.31 -7.50 -3.37
CA LEU A 143 4.83 -6.24 -3.93
C LEU A 143 5.77 -5.07 -3.59
N ILE A 144 6.16 -4.90 -2.32
CA ILE A 144 7.09 -3.85 -1.89
C ILE A 144 8.43 -4.01 -2.61
N ASN A 145 8.95 -5.25 -2.72
CA ASN A 145 10.20 -5.50 -3.42
C ASN A 145 10.11 -5.15 -4.91
N ALA A 146 8.99 -5.40 -5.57
CA ALA A 146 8.79 -4.97 -6.96
C ALA A 146 8.91 -3.44 -7.09
N GLN A 147 8.30 -2.69 -6.17
CA GLN A 147 8.42 -1.22 -6.18
C GLN A 147 9.85 -0.74 -5.88
N ILE A 148 10.59 -1.43 -5.00
CA ILE A 148 12.02 -1.16 -4.77
C ILE A 148 12.83 -1.33 -6.05
N LEU A 149 12.55 -2.37 -6.85
CA LEU A 149 13.25 -2.60 -8.11
C LEU A 149 12.98 -1.50 -9.12
N GLU A 150 11.75 -0.99 -9.19
CA GLU A 150 11.40 0.17 -10.02
C GLU A 150 12.13 1.44 -9.56
N LEU A 151 12.14 1.74 -8.25
CA LEU A 151 12.89 2.88 -7.70
C LEU A 151 14.38 2.82 -8.04
N LYS A 152 14.99 1.62 -7.95
CA LYS A 152 16.39 1.41 -8.34
C LYS A 152 16.62 1.56 -9.83
N ASN A 153 15.65 1.15 -10.66
CA ASN A 153 15.73 1.33 -12.10
C ASN A 153 15.68 2.83 -12.49
N ILE A 154 14.86 3.62 -11.80
CA ILE A 154 14.72 5.06 -12.04
C ILE A 154 15.95 5.85 -11.55
N HIS A 155 16.42 5.56 -10.34
CA HIS A 155 17.47 6.37 -9.70
C HIS A 155 18.90 5.85 -9.90
N GLY A 156 19.07 4.58 -10.31
CA GLY A 156 20.37 3.99 -10.60
C GLY A 156 21.39 4.21 -9.48
N ASP A 157 22.53 4.83 -9.82
CA ASP A 157 23.68 5.07 -8.93
C ASP A 157 23.39 5.99 -7.72
N LEU A 158 22.21 6.63 -7.66
CA LEU A 158 21.79 7.45 -6.53
C LEU A 158 21.31 6.61 -5.32
N LEU A 159 21.03 5.31 -5.52
CA LEU A 159 20.55 4.38 -4.48
C LEU A 159 21.58 3.31 -4.11
#